data_AF-A0A7X5VSM7-F1
#
_entry.id   AF-A0A7X5VSM7-F1
#
_cell.length_a   1.000
_cell.length_b   1.000
_cell.length_c   1.000
_cell.angle_alpha   90.00
_cell.angle_beta   90.00
_cell.angle_gamma   90.00
#
_symmetry.space_group_name_H-M   'P 1'
#
loop_
_entity.id
_entity.type
_entity.pdbx_description
1 polymer ?
#
loop_
_entity_poly.entity_id
_entity_poly.type
_entity_poly.pdbx_seq_one_letter_code
_entity_poly.pdbx_strand_id
1 'polypeptide(L)'
;MRPHRNYPLVTLVVLAVGTLAGALLGGQVDADSTKPEDQFWTFGRVLALVEDEYIGETDSEELVNDAIRGMLQQLDPHSNYLDEEAFAEMRDEQRGKFSGLGIQINKRGPDYPLTIIAPID
;
A
#
# COMPACT_ATOMS: atom_id res chain seq x y z
N MET A 1 -56.48 -28.68 40.36
CA MET A 1 -56.21 -28.54 38.91
C MET A 1 -55.50 -27.21 38.64
N ARG A 2 -54.32 -27.21 37.99
CA ARG A 2 -53.60 -25.98 37.60
C ARG A 2 -53.93 -25.65 36.14
N PRO A 3 -54.44 -24.46 35.80
CA PRO A 3 -54.81 -24.12 34.43
C PRO A 3 -53.53 -23.98 33.58
N HIS A 4 -53.46 -24.73 32.47
CA HIS A 4 -52.46 -24.53 31.43
C HIS A 4 -52.57 -23.07 30.95
N ARG A 5 -51.45 -22.37 30.92
CA ARG A 5 -51.42 -20.93 30.64
C ARG A 5 -50.55 -20.70 29.42
N ASN A 6 -51.17 -20.20 28.36
CA ASN A 6 -50.72 -20.28 26.97
C ASN A 6 -49.60 -19.26 26.63
N TYR A 7 -48.88 -18.78 27.65
CA TYR A 7 -47.80 -17.81 27.52
C TYR A 7 -46.67 -18.21 26.56
N PRO A 8 -46.21 -19.48 26.47
CA PRO A 8 -45.10 -19.80 25.57
C PRO A 8 -45.46 -19.61 24.10
N LEU A 9 -46.75 -19.77 23.74
CA LEU A 9 -47.23 -19.57 22.38
C LEU A 9 -47.30 -18.07 22.03
N VAL A 10 -47.74 -17.24 22.97
CA VAL A 10 -47.79 -15.78 22.79
C VAL A 10 -46.39 -15.18 22.64
N THR A 11 -45.41 -15.63 23.44
CA THR A 11 -44.03 -15.13 23.33
C THR A 11 -43.38 -15.48 21.99
N LEU A 12 -43.70 -16.66 21.43
CA LEU A 12 -43.15 -17.12 20.15
C LEU A 12 -43.71 -16.29 18.99
N VAL A 13 -45.02 -15.98 19.04
CA VAL A 13 -45.67 -15.12 18.04
C VAL A 13 -45.11 -13.69 18.09
N VAL A 14 -44.90 -13.11 19.28
CA VAL A 14 -44.33 -11.76 19.39
C VAL A 14 -42.90 -11.69 18.84
N LEU A 15 -42.08 -12.71 19.11
CA LEU A 15 -40.73 -12.80 18.54
C LEU A 15 -40.76 -12.92 17.01
N ALA A 16 -41.63 -13.76 16.48
CA ALA A 16 -41.78 -13.96 15.04
C ALA A 16 -42.29 -12.68 14.32
N VAL A 17 -43.24 -11.97 14.92
CA VAL A 17 -43.74 -10.70 14.37
C VAL A 17 -42.68 -9.61 14.46
N GLY A 18 -41.93 -9.54 15.56
CA GLY A 18 -40.86 -8.57 15.74
C GLY A 18 -39.73 -8.74 14.72
N THR A 19 -39.30 -9.97 14.44
CA THR A 19 -38.28 -10.24 13.42
C THR A 19 -38.80 -9.99 12.01
N LEU A 20 -40.05 -10.36 11.72
CA LEU A 20 -40.65 -10.14 10.41
C LEU A 20 -40.89 -8.64 10.13
N ALA A 21 -41.37 -7.89 11.12
CA ALA A 21 -41.52 -6.45 11.02
C ALA A 21 -40.16 -5.75 10.91
N GLY A 22 -39.15 -6.22 11.65
CA GLY A 22 -37.78 -5.74 11.52
C GLY A 22 -37.19 -6.00 10.13
N ALA A 23 -37.50 -7.12 9.50
CA ALA A 23 -37.03 -7.44 8.15
C ALA A 23 -37.78 -6.67 7.04
N LEU A 24 -39.07 -6.38 7.23
CA LEU A 24 -39.89 -5.65 6.25
C LEU A 24 -39.77 -4.14 6.35
N LEU A 25 -39.56 -3.60 7.56
CA LEU A 25 -39.50 -2.16 7.84
C LEU A 25 -38.07 -1.67 8.15
N GLY A 26 -37.16 -2.57 8.50
CA GLY A 26 -35.75 -2.25 8.64
C GLY A 26 -35.16 -2.03 7.25
N GLY A 27 -34.92 -0.77 6.90
CA GLY A 27 -34.17 -0.42 5.71
C GLY A 27 -32.81 -1.12 5.68
N GLN A 28 -32.26 -1.30 4.47
CA GLN A 28 -30.90 -1.77 4.29
C GLN A 28 -29.98 -0.85 5.09
N VAL A 29 -29.52 -1.33 6.25
CA VAL A 29 -28.35 -0.78 6.91
C VAL A 29 -27.20 -1.14 6.00
N ASP A 30 -26.86 -0.24 5.08
CA ASP A 30 -25.55 -0.22 4.46
C ASP A 30 -24.56 -0.09 5.62
N ALA A 31 -24.04 -1.23 6.04
CA ALA A 31 -22.82 -1.27 6.80
C ALA A 31 -21.79 -0.66 5.85
N ASP A 32 -21.55 0.65 6.01
CA ASP A 32 -20.51 1.42 5.35
C ASP A 32 -19.18 0.74 5.65
N SER A 33 -18.92 -0.25 4.82
CA SER A 33 -17.74 -1.05 4.85
C SER A 33 -16.90 -0.35 3.81
N THR A 34 -16.17 0.68 4.22
CA THR A 34 -14.96 1.12 3.52
C THR A 34 -14.04 -0.10 3.47
N LYS A 35 -14.28 -0.90 2.45
CA LYS A 35 -13.75 -2.22 2.24
C LYS A 35 -12.37 -2.03 1.64
N PRO A 36 -11.30 -2.47 2.32
CA PRO A 36 -9.94 -2.36 1.77
C PRO A 36 -9.84 -2.91 0.34
N GLU A 37 -10.66 -3.91 0.00
CA GLU A 37 -10.74 -4.47 -1.35
C GLU A 37 -11.14 -3.45 -2.44
N ASP A 38 -11.98 -2.47 -2.14
CA ASP A 38 -12.43 -1.48 -3.13
C ASP A 38 -11.32 -0.47 -3.47
N GLN A 39 -10.45 -0.18 -2.50
CA GLN A 39 -9.32 0.74 -2.68
C GLN A 39 -8.23 0.12 -3.54
N PHE A 40 -7.92 -1.18 -3.34
CA PHE A 40 -6.97 -1.90 -4.19
C PHE A 40 -7.45 -2.00 -5.65
N TRP A 41 -8.75 -2.24 -5.85
CA TRP A 41 -9.35 -2.26 -7.19
C TRP A 41 -9.24 -0.89 -7.89
N THR A 42 -9.46 0.18 -7.14
CA THR A 42 -9.33 1.54 -7.66
C THR A 42 -7.88 1.85 -8.03
N PHE A 43 -6.93 1.50 -7.18
CA PHE A 43 -5.50 1.67 -7.45
C PHE A 43 -5.04 0.92 -8.71
N GLY A 44 -5.39 -0.37 -8.81
CA GLY A 44 -5.04 -1.18 -9.99
C GLY A 44 -5.65 -0.65 -11.28
N ARG A 45 -6.87 -0.10 -11.24
CA ARG A 45 -7.49 0.54 -12.41
C ARG A 45 -6.76 1.79 -12.85
N VAL A 46 -6.31 2.62 -11.92
CA VAL A 46 -5.54 3.83 -12.25
C VAL A 46 -4.19 3.44 -12.85
N LEU A 47 -3.50 2.45 -12.28
CA LEU A 47 -2.23 1.96 -12.82
C LEU A 47 -2.39 1.48 -14.27
N ALA A 48 -3.39 0.63 -14.53
CA ALA A 48 -3.68 0.14 -15.88
C ALA A 48 -4.04 1.26 -16.87
N LEU A 49 -4.76 2.29 -16.41
CA LEU A 49 -5.10 3.44 -17.24
C LEU A 49 -3.85 4.25 -17.63
N VAL A 50 -2.91 4.42 -16.69
CA VAL A 50 -1.64 5.11 -16.97
C VAL A 50 -0.84 4.30 -17.98
N GLU A 51 -0.73 2.98 -17.81
CA GLU A 51 0.02 2.13 -18.74
C GLU A 51 -0.56 2.11 -20.16
N ASP A 52 -1.89 2.16 -20.30
CA ASP A 52 -2.56 2.07 -21.61
C ASP A 52 -2.61 3.42 -22.36
N GLU A 53 -2.81 4.53 -21.63
CA GLU A 53 -3.01 5.86 -22.22
C GLU A 53 -1.72 6.70 -22.28
N TYR A 54 -0.65 6.28 -21.56
CA TYR A 54 0.60 7.02 -21.58
C TYR A 54 1.42 6.73 -22.84
N ILE A 55 1.86 7.81 -23.49
CA ILE A 55 2.50 7.77 -24.81
C ILE A 55 3.99 7.32 -24.72
N GLY A 56 4.58 7.32 -23.52
CA GLY A 56 5.99 6.95 -23.31
C GLY A 56 6.18 5.46 -22.99
N GLU A 57 7.43 5.00 -23.06
CA GLU A 57 7.82 3.70 -22.50
C GLU A 57 7.67 3.79 -20.98
N THR A 58 6.69 3.07 -20.43
CA THR A 58 6.50 2.92 -18.98
C THR A 58 6.75 1.48 -18.58
N ASP A 59 7.66 1.29 -17.65
CA ASP A 59 7.86 0.00 -16.99
C ASP A 59 6.91 -0.11 -15.79
N SER A 60 6.14 -1.20 -15.73
CA SER A 60 5.15 -1.43 -14.67
C SER A 60 5.78 -1.50 -13.28
N GLU A 61 7.01 -2.03 -13.17
CA GLU A 61 7.72 -2.15 -11.90
C GLU A 61 8.17 -0.78 -11.41
N GLU A 62 8.69 0.06 -12.31
CA GLU A 62 9.05 1.46 -12.02
C GLU A 62 7.83 2.26 -11.52
N LEU A 63 6.68 2.16 -12.21
CA LEU A 63 5.45 2.86 -11.81
C LEU A 63 4.97 2.47 -10.40
N VAL A 64 5.07 1.19 -10.05
CA VAL A 64 4.70 0.69 -8.72
C VAL A 64 5.69 1.20 -7.67
N ASN A 65 6.98 1.16 -7.95
CA ASN A 65 8.02 1.67 -7.04
C ASN A 65 7.83 3.16 -6.77
N ASP A 66 7.51 3.94 -7.80
CA ASP A 66 7.23 5.37 -7.68
C ASP A 66 5.94 5.66 -6.90
N ALA A 67 4.89 4.87 -7.11
CA ALA A 67 3.67 4.98 -6.33
C ALA A 67 3.93 4.73 -4.84
N ILE A 68 4.74 3.72 -4.50
CA ILE A 68 5.15 3.43 -3.12
C ILE A 68 5.97 4.58 -2.53
N ARG A 69 6.95 5.10 -3.28
CA ARG A 69 7.76 6.25 -2.86
C ARG A 69 6.88 7.47 -2.58
N GLY A 70 5.91 7.77 -3.44
CA GLY A 70 4.96 8.87 -3.24
C GLY A 70 4.07 8.69 -2.01
N MET A 71 3.58 7.47 -1.76
CA MET A 71 2.80 7.17 -0.55
C MET A 71 3.62 7.36 0.73
N LEU A 72 4.88 6.91 0.76
CA LEU A 72 5.74 7.03 1.93
C LEU A 72 6.18 8.48 2.20
N GLN A 73 6.47 9.25 1.15
CA GLN A 73 6.78 10.68 1.27
C GLN A 73 5.64 11.46 1.94
N GLN A 74 4.39 11.10 1.64
CA GLN A 74 3.23 11.73 2.25
C GLN A 74 2.98 11.28 3.70
N LEU A 75 3.44 10.08 4.07
CA LEU A 75 3.28 9.52 5.41
C LEU A 75 4.22 10.19 6.42
N ASP A 76 5.52 10.23 6.11
CA ASP A 76 6.56 10.81 6.97
C ASP A 76 7.83 11.15 6.16
N PRO A 77 8.42 12.35 6.32
CA PRO A 77 9.69 12.73 5.69
C PRO A 77 10.88 11.76 5.88
N HIS A 78 10.82 10.88 6.88
CA HIS A 78 11.88 9.90 7.14
C HIS A 78 11.62 8.52 6.54
N SER A 79 10.41 8.26 6.04
CA SER A 79 10.06 6.98 5.41
C SER A 79 10.53 6.94 3.97
N ASN A 80 11.36 5.95 3.64
CA ASN A 80 11.87 5.74 2.28
C ASN A 80 11.67 4.28 1.85
N TYR A 81 11.37 4.08 0.57
CA TYR A 81 11.34 2.77 -0.06
C TYR A 81 12.68 2.52 -0.76
N LEU A 82 13.22 1.32 -0.58
CA LEU A 82 14.42 0.86 -1.26
C LEU A 82 14.01 -0.26 -2.22
N ASP A 83 14.29 -0.06 -3.51
CA ASP A 83 14.25 -1.14 -4.49
C ASP A 83 15.39 -2.14 -4.25
N GLU A 84 15.40 -3.23 -5.01
CA GLU A 84 16.35 -4.32 -4.81
C GLU A 84 17.81 -3.87 -4.97
N GLU A 85 18.08 -2.99 -5.94
CA GLU A 85 19.42 -2.45 -6.20
C GLU A 85 19.88 -1.54 -5.05
N ALA A 86 19.07 -0.55 -4.67
CA ALA A 86 19.39 0.37 -3.58
C ALA A 86 19.54 -0.36 -2.23
N PHE A 87 18.73 -1.40 -2.00
CA PHE A 87 18.86 -2.23 -0.80
C PHE A 87 20.15 -3.06 -0.80
N ALA A 88 20.56 -3.58 -1.97
CA ALA A 88 21.82 -4.29 -2.12
C ALA A 88 23.02 -3.37 -1.84
N GLU A 89 23.01 -2.16 -2.41
CA GLU A 89 24.04 -1.14 -2.18
C GLU A 89 24.13 -0.75 -0.70
N MET A 90 23.00 -0.41 -0.06
CA MET A 90 22.96 -0.10 1.37
C MET A 90 23.52 -1.24 2.23
N ARG A 91 23.24 -2.50 1.86
CA ARG A 91 23.79 -3.67 2.56
C ARG A 91 25.28 -3.84 2.37
N ASP A 92 25.80 -3.43 1.22
CA ASP A 92 27.22 -3.50 0.93
C ASP A 92 27.98 -2.38 1.66
N GLU A 93 27.40 -1.18 1.74
CA GLU A 93 27.87 -0.09 2.61
C GLU A 93 27.92 -0.53 4.08
N GLN A 94 26.83 -1.10 4.62
CA GLN A 94 26.77 -1.57 6.02
C GLN A 94 27.77 -2.69 6.31
N ARG A 95 28.10 -3.52 5.31
CA ARG A 95 29.07 -4.61 5.45
C ARG A 95 30.50 -4.15 5.19
N GLY A 96 30.71 -2.87 4.86
CA GLY A 96 32.02 -2.33 4.46
C GLY A 96 32.55 -2.98 3.18
N LYS A 97 31.68 -3.57 2.36
CA LYS A 97 32.02 -4.24 1.12
C LYS A 97 31.91 -3.24 -0.02
N PHE A 98 32.86 -2.31 -0.10
CA PHE A 98 32.99 -1.46 -1.28
C PHE A 98 33.54 -2.31 -2.43
N SER A 99 32.68 -2.69 -3.38
CA SER A 99 33.13 -3.35 -4.62
C SER A 99 33.71 -2.29 -5.55
N GLY A 100 34.98 -1.93 -5.34
CA GLY A 100 35.69 -0.92 -6.11
C GLY A 100 37.10 -0.67 -5.55
N LEU A 101 37.94 0.02 -6.32
CA LEU A 101 39.32 0.34 -5.92
C LEU A 101 39.42 1.34 -4.73
N GLY A 102 38.29 1.80 -4.16
CA GLY A 102 38.29 2.83 -3.11
C GLY A 102 38.74 4.20 -3.61
N ILE A 103 38.44 4.54 -4.88
CA ILE A 103 38.88 5.78 -5.53
C ILE A 103 37.70 6.74 -5.66
N GLN A 104 37.72 7.85 -4.91
CA GLN A 104 36.80 8.96 -5.13
C GLN A 104 37.27 9.81 -6.31
N ILE A 105 36.50 9.85 -7.40
CA ILE A 105 36.83 10.61 -8.61
C ILE A 105 36.02 11.91 -8.63
N ASN A 106 36.71 13.06 -8.56
CA ASN A 106 36.10 14.37 -8.72
C ASN A 106 36.63 15.05 -9.99
N LYS A 107 35.73 15.53 -10.84
CA LYS A 107 36.07 16.24 -12.09
C LYS A 107 36.11 17.75 -11.80
N ARG A 108 37.31 18.34 -11.80
CA ARG A 108 37.52 19.78 -11.49
C ARG A 108 37.00 20.72 -12.59
N GLY A 109 36.57 20.21 -13.73
CA GLY A 109 36.01 21.00 -14.83
C GLY A 109 36.00 20.22 -16.16
N PRO A 110 35.47 20.81 -17.25
CA PRO A 110 35.37 20.15 -18.55
C PRO A 110 36.75 19.76 -19.13
N ASP A 111 37.76 20.61 -18.91
CA ASP A 111 39.09 20.49 -19.52
C ASP A 111 40.16 19.86 -18.61
N TYR A 112 39.78 19.38 -17.42
CA TYR A 112 40.71 18.78 -16.46
C TYR A 112 40.64 17.24 -16.46
N PRO A 113 41.79 16.54 -16.40
CA PRO A 113 41.83 15.08 -16.30
C PRO A 113 41.24 14.60 -14.96
N LEU A 114 40.64 13.40 -14.98
CA LEU A 114 40.12 12.74 -13.78
C LEU A 114 41.26 12.61 -12.76
N THR A 115 41.06 13.15 -11.56
CA THR A 115 42.09 13.21 -10.52
C THR A 115 41.65 12.40 -9.30
N ILE A 116 42.55 11.54 -8.80
CA ILE A 116 42.36 10.73 -7.59
C ILE A 116 42.69 11.61 -6.37
N ILE A 117 41.77 11.71 -5.41
CA ILE A 117 41.92 12.62 -4.26
C ILE A 117 42.45 11.90 -3.01
N ALA A 118 41.99 10.68 -2.71
CA ALA A 118 42.56 9.82 -1.66
C ALA A 118 42.04 8.37 -1.77
N PRO A 119 42.82 7.35 -1.35
CA PRO A 119 42.30 6.02 -1.05
C PRO A 119 41.46 6.05 0.23
N ILE A 120 40.41 5.25 0.28
CA ILE A 120 39.64 4.97 1.49
C ILE A 120 40.23 3.69 2.11
N ASP A 121 40.63 3.75 3.38
CA ASP A 121 41.16 2.61 4.16
C ASP A 121 40.01 1.89 4.88
#